data_AF-A0A3P7JSD6-F1
#
_entry.id   AF-A0A3P7JSD6-F1
#
_cell.length_a   1.000
_cell.length_b   1.000
_cell.length_c   1.000
_cell.angle_alpha   90.00
_cell.angle_beta   90.00
_cell.angle_gamma   90.00
#
_symmetry.space_group_name_H-M   'P 1'
#
loop_
_entity.id
_entity.type
_entity.pdbx_description
1 polymer ?
#
loop_
_entity_poly.entity_id
_entity_poly.type
_entity_poly.pdbx_seq_one_letter_code
_entity_poly.pdbx_strand_id
1 'polypeptide(L)'
;MSKIFVDQNICFQVANNKALSLVRQDKEREATDDQNICFQVANNKALSLVRQDKEREATDGHDGTWVAHPGLVPIAREIFDERMPSPNQIQKQLEGVMATNMDLTAIPEGTRTESGFRHNISVTLDAATAEISRAQLWQWLKHDARLEDGRTVDAQLVKQTIAAETERRLIRAGSVVSRGFGWDLRDLLMELKLPNIVETTDSATQSEAQG
;
A
#
# COMPACT_ATOMS: atom_id res chain seq x y z
N MET A 1 10.45 -16.40 26.59
CA MET A 1 9.44 -16.31 25.51
C MET A 1 9.68 -15.02 24.77
N SER A 2 10.00 -15.12 23.49
CA SER A 2 10.09 -14.03 22.53
C SER A 2 8.74 -13.28 22.43
N LYS A 3 8.77 -11.95 22.39
CA LYS A 3 7.55 -11.12 22.36
C LYS A 3 7.09 -10.92 20.92
N ILE A 4 6.16 -11.76 20.46
CA ILE A 4 5.51 -11.61 19.15
C ILE A 4 4.16 -10.94 19.36
N PHE A 5 3.98 -9.78 18.74
CA PHE A 5 2.72 -9.03 18.81
C PHE A 5 1.93 -9.25 17.54
N VAL A 6 0.66 -9.62 17.68
CA VAL A 6 -0.27 -9.69 16.56
C VAL A 6 -1.10 -8.42 16.57
N ASP A 7 -1.01 -7.62 15.50
CA ASP A 7 -1.84 -6.42 15.36
C ASP A 7 -3.30 -6.84 15.14
N GLN A 8 -4.13 -6.67 16.17
CA GLN A 8 -5.54 -7.04 16.10
C GLN A 8 -6.40 -6.05 15.30
N ASN A 9 -5.97 -4.79 15.13
CA ASN A 9 -6.71 -3.80 14.36
C ASN A 9 -6.60 -4.07 12.86
N ILE A 10 -5.39 -4.40 12.38
CA ILE A 10 -5.18 -4.83 10.98
C ILE A 10 -5.90 -6.17 10.73
N CYS A 11 -5.79 -7.11 11.66
CA CYS A 11 -6.44 -8.41 11.53
C CYS A 11 -7.97 -8.31 11.44
N PHE A 12 -8.59 -7.35 12.14
CA PHE A 12 -10.05 -7.12 12.09
C PHE A 12 -10.50 -6.47 10.78
N GLN A 13 -9.73 -5.52 10.23
CA GLN A 13 -10.02 -4.90 8.94
C GLN A 13 -9.92 -5.90 7.78
N VAL A 14 -8.93 -6.80 7.80
CA VAL A 14 -8.82 -7.90 6.83
C VAL A 14 -9.96 -8.91 7.01
N ALA A 15 -10.38 -9.18 8.26
CA ALA A 15 -11.49 -10.06 8.55
C ALA A 15 -12.86 -9.49 8.13
N ASN A 16 -13.08 -8.17 8.17
CA ASN A 16 -14.34 -7.54 7.75
C ASN A 16 -14.57 -7.57 6.22
N ASN A 17 -13.54 -7.86 5.43
CA ASN A 17 -13.68 -8.17 4.00
C ASN A 17 -14.15 -9.62 3.73
N LYS A 18 -14.55 -10.39 4.76
CA LYS A 18 -15.16 -11.73 4.64
C LYS A 18 -16.56 -11.76 4.01
N ALA A 19 -17.12 -10.64 3.56
CA ALA A 19 -18.31 -10.69 2.71
C ALA A 19 -18.01 -11.31 1.31
N LEU A 20 -16.74 -11.44 0.93
CA LEU A 20 -16.31 -12.05 -0.34
C LEU A 20 -15.93 -13.54 -0.25
N SER A 21 -16.02 -14.19 0.91
CA SER A 21 -15.61 -15.60 1.05
C SER A 21 -16.64 -16.61 0.55
N LEU A 22 -17.90 -16.21 0.36
CA LEU A 22 -18.95 -17.10 -0.16
C LEU A 22 -18.85 -17.32 -1.69
N VAL A 23 -18.18 -16.43 -2.43
CA VAL A 23 -17.91 -16.61 -3.88
C VAL A 23 -16.62 -17.41 -4.12
N ARG A 24 -15.75 -17.54 -3.12
CA ARG A 24 -14.47 -18.28 -3.24
C ARG A 24 -14.61 -19.80 -3.17
N GLN A 25 -15.58 -20.31 -2.41
CA GLN A 25 -15.72 -21.77 -2.20
C GLN A 25 -16.14 -22.53 -3.46
N ASP A 26 -16.73 -21.86 -4.46
CA ASP A 26 -17.12 -22.50 -5.73
C ASP A 26 -16.05 -22.43 -6.82
N LYS A 27 -15.08 -21.51 -6.73
CA LYS A 27 -14.01 -21.36 -7.75
C LYS A 27 -12.74 -22.16 -7.49
N GLU A 28 -12.57 -22.74 -6.30
CA GLU A 28 -11.39 -23.54 -5.96
C GLU A 28 -11.39 -24.94 -6.61
N ARG A 29 -12.48 -25.37 -7.26
CA ARG A 29 -12.56 -26.68 -7.95
C ARG A 29 -12.12 -26.68 -9.42
N GLU A 30 -11.74 -25.53 -10.00
CA GLU A 30 -11.32 -25.44 -11.41
C GLU A 30 -10.05 -24.59 -11.63
N ALA A 31 -9.13 -24.53 -10.66
CA ALA A 31 -7.82 -23.94 -10.89
C ALA A 31 -6.87 -24.95 -11.58
N THR A 32 -6.36 -24.58 -12.76
CA THR A 32 -5.37 -25.39 -13.51
C THR A 32 -4.05 -25.55 -12.73
N ASP A 33 -3.32 -26.64 -12.97
CA ASP A 33 -2.04 -26.92 -12.28
C ASP A 33 -1.05 -25.75 -12.37
N ASP A 34 -1.00 -25.06 -13.52
CA ASP A 34 -0.15 -23.88 -13.73
C ASP A 34 -0.54 -22.67 -12.84
N GLN A 35 -1.84 -22.47 -12.58
CA GLN A 35 -2.32 -21.41 -11.70
C GLN A 35 -1.99 -21.70 -10.23
N ASN A 36 -2.08 -22.98 -9.84
CA ASN A 36 -1.71 -23.43 -8.49
C ASN A 36 -0.20 -23.28 -8.25
N ILE A 37 0.64 -23.59 -9.25
CA ILE A 37 2.09 -23.38 -9.19
C ILE A 37 2.41 -21.89 -9.04
N CYS A 38 1.81 -21.02 -9.85
CA CYS A 38 2.03 -19.58 -9.76
C CYS A 38 1.66 -19.00 -8.39
N PHE A 39 0.53 -19.45 -7.81
CA PHE A 39 0.11 -19.05 -6.48
C PHE A 39 1.11 -19.48 -5.40
N GLN A 40 1.59 -20.72 -5.45
CA GLN A 40 2.58 -21.23 -4.49
C GLN A 40 3.91 -20.46 -4.60
N VAL A 41 4.37 -20.19 -5.82
CA VAL A 41 5.60 -19.40 -6.05
C VAL A 41 5.45 -17.98 -5.47
N ALA A 42 4.33 -17.31 -5.72
CA ALA A 42 4.07 -15.97 -5.18
C ALA A 42 4.01 -15.98 -3.64
N ASN A 43 3.35 -16.98 -3.05
CA ASN A 43 3.26 -17.12 -1.61
C ASN A 43 4.64 -17.40 -0.99
N ASN A 44 5.43 -18.31 -1.56
CA ASN A 44 6.77 -18.61 -1.07
C ASN A 44 7.71 -17.39 -1.15
N LYS A 45 7.59 -16.59 -2.22
CA LYS A 45 8.33 -15.33 -2.35
C LYS A 45 7.91 -14.31 -1.29
N ALA A 46 6.63 -14.18 -0.98
CA ALA A 46 6.16 -13.29 0.07
C ALA A 46 6.68 -13.74 1.45
N LEU A 47 6.63 -15.06 1.73
CA LEU A 47 7.12 -15.62 2.98
C LEU A 47 8.64 -15.48 3.12
N SER A 48 9.42 -15.63 2.05
CA SER A 48 10.87 -15.46 2.11
C SER A 48 11.27 -14.01 2.44
N LEU A 49 10.56 -13.03 1.90
CA LEU A 49 10.76 -11.61 2.25
C LEU A 49 10.44 -11.34 3.72
N VAL A 50 9.35 -11.91 4.24
CA VAL A 50 9.03 -11.82 5.68
C VAL A 50 10.16 -12.44 6.51
N ARG A 51 10.67 -13.62 6.14
CA ARG A 51 11.78 -14.25 6.87
C ARG A 51 13.01 -13.36 6.91
N GLN A 52 13.42 -12.82 5.76
CA GLN A 52 14.59 -11.94 5.66
C GLN A 52 14.44 -10.68 6.52
N ASP A 53 13.25 -10.09 6.53
CA ASP A 53 12.95 -8.92 7.35
C ASP A 53 13.06 -9.23 8.85
N LYS A 54 12.51 -10.37 9.29
CA LYS A 54 12.53 -10.77 10.72
C LYS A 54 13.91 -11.19 11.19
N GLU A 55 14.69 -11.80 10.29
CA GLU A 55 16.08 -12.11 10.57
C GLU A 55 16.92 -10.84 10.75
N ARG A 56 16.70 -9.81 9.92
CA ARG A 56 17.35 -8.51 10.08
C ARG A 56 16.97 -7.87 11.42
N GLU A 57 15.69 -7.80 11.76
CA GLU A 57 15.22 -7.21 13.03
C GLU A 57 15.87 -7.88 14.26
N ALA A 58 15.84 -9.22 14.33
CA ALA A 58 16.46 -9.97 15.44
C ALA A 58 17.98 -9.79 15.45
N THR A 59 18.62 -9.78 14.28
CA THR A 59 20.07 -9.57 14.17
C THR A 59 20.48 -8.14 14.53
N ASP A 60 19.61 -7.14 14.35
CA ASP A 60 19.85 -5.75 14.76
C ASP A 60 19.65 -5.55 16.28
N GLY A 61 19.08 -6.55 16.97
CA GLY A 61 18.91 -6.54 18.43
C GLY A 61 17.52 -6.15 18.91
N HIS A 62 16.49 -6.24 18.06
CA HIS A 62 15.11 -6.05 18.49
C HIS A 62 14.68 -7.19 19.43
N ASP A 63 13.93 -6.85 20.49
CA ASP A 63 13.44 -7.83 21.48
C ASP A 63 12.21 -8.63 21.03
N GLY A 64 11.68 -8.31 19.85
CA GLY A 64 10.45 -8.88 19.31
C GLY A 64 10.02 -8.22 18.01
N THR A 65 8.98 -8.75 17.38
CA THR A 65 8.43 -8.26 16.11
C THR A 65 6.91 -8.24 16.14
N TRP A 66 6.33 -7.44 15.24
CA TRP A 66 4.90 -7.44 14.94
C TRP A 66 4.58 -8.31 13.73
N VAL A 67 3.38 -8.89 13.73
CA VAL A 67 2.77 -9.57 12.59
C VAL A 67 1.31 -9.14 12.44
N ALA A 68 0.82 -9.04 11.21
CA ALA A 68 -0.55 -8.62 10.92
C ALA A 68 -1.56 -9.78 10.82
N HIS A 69 -1.08 -11.03 10.80
CA HIS A 69 -1.93 -12.22 10.65
C HIS A 69 -1.39 -13.39 11.48
N PRO A 70 -2.25 -14.17 12.19
CA PRO A 70 -1.82 -15.30 13.00
C PRO A 70 -0.98 -16.35 12.26
N GLY A 71 -1.23 -16.52 10.95
CA GLY A 71 -0.45 -17.43 10.10
C GLY A 71 1.04 -17.09 9.96
N LEU A 72 1.45 -15.86 10.31
CA LEU A 72 2.86 -15.44 10.28
C LEU A 72 3.57 -15.65 11.63
N VAL A 73 2.84 -15.94 12.72
CA VAL A 73 3.41 -16.17 14.05
C VAL A 73 4.45 -17.30 14.06
N PRO A 74 4.22 -18.47 13.43
CA PRO A 74 5.20 -19.55 13.46
C PRO A 74 6.55 -19.15 12.85
N ILE A 75 6.52 -18.38 11.76
CA ILE A 75 7.72 -17.92 11.05
C ILE A 75 8.49 -16.91 11.90
N ALA A 76 7.81 -15.91 12.44
CA ALA A 76 8.43 -14.94 13.33
C ALA A 76 9.04 -15.61 14.56
N ARG A 77 8.34 -16.59 15.14
CA ARG A 77 8.81 -17.32 16.31
C ARG A 77 10.04 -18.14 16.04
N GLU A 78 10.06 -18.90 14.95
CA GLU A 78 11.21 -19.71 14.55
C GLU A 78 12.49 -18.85 14.48
N ILE A 79 12.41 -17.70 13.82
CA ILE A 79 13.55 -16.80 13.64
C ILE A 79 14.01 -16.19 14.96
N PHE A 80 13.08 -15.68 15.78
CA PHE A 80 13.44 -15.06 17.05
C PHE A 80 13.92 -16.08 18.08
N ASP A 81 13.41 -17.32 18.07
CA ASP A 81 13.91 -18.37 18.97
C ASP A 81 15.34 -18.81 18.57
N GLU A 82 15.68 -18.79 17.27
CA GLU A 82 17.03 -19.08 16.78
C GLU A 82 18.01 -17.93 17.06
N ARG A 83 17.62 -16.68 16.76
CA ARG A 83 18.50 -15.49 16.81
C ARG A 83 18.52 -14.79 18.18
N MET A 84 17.51 -15.01 19.02
CA MET A 84 17.35 -14.45 20.37
C MET A 84 17.00 -15.56 21.38
N PRO A 85 18.00 -16.33 21.86
CA PRO A 85 17.75 -17.44 22.80
C PRO A 85 17.38 -16.96 24.22
N SER A 86 17.77 -15.74 24.60
CA SER A 86 17.37 -15.10 25.85
C SER A 86 15.95 -14.54 25.77
N PRO A 87 15.28 -14.23 26.89
CA PRO A 87 13.94 -13.64 26.87
C PRO A 87 13.84 -12.27 26.16
N ASN A 88 14.96 -11.57 26.03
CA ASN A 88 15.14 -10.28 25.34
C ASN A 88 16.65 -10.07 25.08
N GLN A 89 17.00 -9.07 24.27
CA GLN A 89 18.36 -8.65 23.95
C GLN A 89 18.67 -7.22 24.43
N ILE A 90 18.00 -6.71 25.46
CA ILE A 90 18.24 -5.37 26.04
C ILE A 90 19.72 -5.14 26.40
N GLN A 91 20.47 -6.21 26.69
CA GLN A 91 21.91 -6.12 26.98
C GLN A 91 22.78 -5.83 25.75
N LYS A 92 22.25 -6.01 24.54
CA LYS A 92 22.93 -5.68 23.30
C LYS A 92 22.86 -4.18 23.05
N GLN A 93 23.85 -3.48 23.57
CA GLN A 93 24.02 -2.06 23.32
C GLN A 93 24.70 -1.84 21.96
N LEU A 94 24.20 -0.90 21.17
CA LEU A 94 24.75 -0.54 19.85
C LEU A 94 25.83 0.54 19.99
N GLU A 95 26.90 0.24 20.72
CA GLU A 95 27.91 1.22 21.19
C GLU A 95 28.70 1.94 20.06
N GLY A 96 28.50 1.56 18.80
CA GLY A 96 29.08 2.23 17.63
C GLY A 96 28.07 2.90 16.69
N VAL A 97 26.78 2.86 17.00
CA VAL A 97 25.72 3.42 16.15
C VAL A 97 25.30 4.76 16.72
N MET A 98 25.74 5.84 16.06
CA MET A 98 25.34 7.20 16.38
C MET A 98 24.46 7.73 15.25
N ALA A 99 23.14 7.69 15.45
CA ALA A 99 22.20 8.30 14.52
C ALA A 99 22.27 9.82 14.62
N THR A 100 22.61 10.49 13.53
CA THR A 100 22.58 11.95 13.44
C THR A 100 21.24 12.44 12.89
N ASN A 101 20.94 13.73 13.10
CA ASN A 101 19.76 14.34 12.49
C ASN A 101 19.78 14.25 10.95
N MET A 102 20.97 14.25 10.35
CA MET A 102 21.12 14.10 8.91
C MET A 102 20.73 12.70 8.45
N ASP A 103 21.07 11.65 9.22
CA ASP A 103 20.68 10.27 8.91
C ASP A 103 19.16 10.08 8.99
N LEU A 104 18.52 10.72 9.98
CA LEU A 104 17.06 10.66 10.17
C LEU A 104 16.26 11.49 9.17
N THR A 105 16.88 12.49 8.54
CA THR A 105 16.22 13.39 7.57
C THR A 105 16.70 13.18 6.13
N ALA A 106 17.59 12.21 5.91
CA ALA A 106 18.03 11.81 4.59
C ALA A 106 16.82 11.37 3.75
N ILE A 107 16.69 11.96 2.56
CA ILE A 107 15.60 11.62 1.64
C ILE A 107 15.92 10.23 1.05
N PRO A 108 15.01 9.25 1.17
CA PRO A 108 15.25 7.94 0.61
C PRO A 108 15.32 8.01 -0.92
N GLU A 109 16.34 7.34 -1.47
CA GLU A 109 16.50 7.23 -2.92
C GLU A 109 15.55 6.17 -3.50
N GLY A 110 15.06 6.42 -4.71
CA GLY A 110 14.17 5.50 -5.39
C GLY A 110 13.52 6.10 -6.62
N THR A 111 12.81 5.25 -7.38
CA THR A 111 12.05 5.66 -8.56
C THR A 111 10.57 5.74 -8.27
N ARG A 112 9.89 6.70 -8.90
CA ARG A 112 8.43 6.81 -8.88
C ARG A 112 7.88 6.03 -10.06
N THR A 113 7.54 4.76 -9.82
CA THR A 113 7.09 3.85 -10.89
C THR A 113 5.60 4.02 -11.19
N GLU A 114 5.20 3.69 -12.43
CA GLU A 114 3.79 3.67 -12.82
C GLU A 114 2.99 2.68 -11.96
N SER A 115 3.58 1.50 -11.73
CA SER A 115 2.98 0.46 -10.91
C SER A 115 2.80 0.91 -9.45
N GLY A 116 3.78 1.62 -8.88
CA GLY A 116 3.69 2.18 -7.53
C GLY A 116 2.61 3.26 -7.43
N PHE A 117 2.52 4.14 -8.43
CA PHE A 117 1.45 5.14 -8.52
C PHE A 117 0.06 4.50 -8.52
N ARG A 118 -0.17 3.50 -9.39
CA ARG A 118 -1.42 2.74 -9.42
C ARG A 118 -1.71 2.01 -8.12
N HIS A 119 -0.68 1.42 -7.52
CA HIS A 119 -0.80 0.71 -6.25
C HIS A 119 -1.29 1.64 -5.15
N ASN A 120 -0.72 2.85 -5.03
CA ASN A 120 -1.18 3.83 -4.06
C ASN A 120 -2.64 4.21 -4.26
N ILE A 121 -3.08 4.46 -5.51
CA ILE A 121 -4.49 4.75 -5.80
C ILE A 121 -5.37 3.59 -5.37
N SER A 122 -4.98 2.36 -5.72
CA SER A 122 -5.70 1.15 -5.33
C SER A 122 -5.82 1.05 -3.80
N VAL A 123 -4.71 1.17 -3.07
CA VAL A 123 -4.70 1.09 -1.61
C VAL A 123 -5.54 2.20 -0.95
N THR A 124 -5.50 3.42 -1.48
CA THR A 124 -6.32 4.54 -0.97
C THR A 124 -7.81 4.24 -1.08
N LEU A 125 -8.25 3.50 -2.10
CA LEU A 125 -9.64 3.06 -2.24
C LEU A 125 -10.05 1.97 -1.23
N ASP A 126 -9.11 1.27 -0.57
CA ASP A 126 -9.37 0.16 0.36
C ASP A 126 -9.21 0.51 1.86
N ALA A 127 -9.17 1.80 2.20
CA ALA A 127 -9.31 2.39 3.54
C ALA A 127 -8.31 2.01 4.66
N ALA A 128 -7.54 0.92 4.62
CA ALA A 128 -6.68 0.51 5.76
C ALA A 128 -5.23 1.06 5.73
N THR A 129 -4.65 1.27 4.54
CA THR A 129 -3.29 1.86 4.38
C THR A 129 -3.36 3.12 3.51
N ALA A 130 -4.52 3.77 3.55
CA ALA A 130 -4.85 4.90 2.71
C ALA A 130 -3.99 6.12 3.03
N GLU A 131 -3.58 6.33 4.29
CA GLU A 131 -2.88 7.55 4.70
C GLU A 131 -1.53 7.76 4.03
N ILE A 132 -0.64 6.77 4.07
CA ILE A 132 0.69 6.88 3.43
C ILE A 132 0.53 6.99 1.91
N SER A 133 -0.32 6.16 1.32
CA SER A 133 -0.62 6.18 -0.11
C SER A 133 -1.16 7.54 -0.55
N ARG A 134 -2.08 8.11 0.23
CA ARG A 134 -2.71 9.42 -0.01
C ARG A 134 -1.72 10.56 0.16
N ALA A 135 -0.91 10.54 1.22
CA ALA A 135 0.15 11.53 1.44
C ALA A 135 1.18 11.52 0.31
N GLN A 136 1.57 10.34 -0.18
CA GLN A 136 2.50 10.21 -1.30
C GLN A 136 1.90 10.75 -2.61
N LEU A 137 0.64 10.40 -2.91
CA LEU A 137 -0.08 10.93 -4.08
C LEU A 137 -0.20 12.46 -4.02
N TRP A 138 -0.54 13.01 -2.86
CA TRP A 138 -0.60 14.45 -2.65
C TRP A 138 0.76 15.13 -2.87
N GLN A 139 1.83 14.57 -2.29
CA GLN A 139 3.17 15.12 -2.45
C GLN A 139 3.58 15.14 -3.93
N TRP A 140 3.26 14.08 -4.66
CA TRP A 140 3.59 13.97 -6.09
C TRP A 140 2.81 14.97 -6.93
N LEU A 141 1.51 15.14 -6.67
CA LEU A 141 0.68 16.14 -7.33
C LEU A 141 1.11 17.57 -7.00
N LYS A 142 1.48 17.84 -5.74
CA LYS A 142 1.83 19.18 -5.26
C LYS A 142 3.16 19.69 -5.82
N HIS A 143 4.09 18.78 -6.11
CA HIS A 143 5.45 19.10 -6.54
C HIS A 143 5.74 18.67 -7.99
N ASP A 144 4.70 18.49 -8.82
CA ASP A 144 4.82 18.12 -10.24
C ASP A 144 5.79 16.94 -10.47
N ALA A 145 5.67 15.92 -9.62
CA ALA A 145 6.54 14.76 -9.63
C ALA A 145 6.43 14.02 -10.97
N ARG A 146 7.57 13.57 -11.49
CA ARG A 146 7.63 12.77 -12.71
C ARG A 146 7.76 11.29 -12.41
N LEU A 147 6.92 10.50 -13.06
CA LEU A 147 7.06 9.05 -13.10
C LEU A 147 8.32 8.68 -13.89
N GLU A 148 8.76 7.43 -13.74
CA GLU A 148 9.93 6.89 -14.45
C GLU A 148 9.81 6.94 -15.98
N ASP A 149 8.58 6.91 -16.50
CA ASP A 149 8.27 7.02 -17.93
C ASP A 149 8.24 8.46 -18.46
N GLY A 150 8.53 9.44 -17.59
CA GLY A 150 8.59 10.86 -17.92
C GLY A 150 7.28 11.61 -17.79
N ARG A 151 6.14 10.95 -17.56
CA ARG A 151 4.85 11.61 -17.33
C ARG A 151 4.86 12.35 -15.99
N THR A 152 4.24 13.54 -15.98
CA THR A 152 4.01 14.28 -14.73
C THR A 152 2.76 13.75 -14.04
N VAL A 153 2.82 13.62 -12.71
CA VAL A 153 1.66 13.30 -11.89
C VAL A 153 0.79 14.54 -11.77
N ASP A 154 -0.10 14.73 -12.73
CA ASP A 154 -1.09 15.80 -12.74
C ASP A 154 -2.49 15.30 -12.33
N ALA A 155 -3.41 16.25 -12.19
CA ALA A 155 -4.78 15.92 -11.81
C ALA A 155 -5.45 14.98 -12.81
N GLN A 156 -5.17 15.14 -14.12
CA GLN A 156 -5.78 14.34 -15.19
C GLN A 156 -5.35 12.87 -15.09
N LEU A 157 -4.06 12.61 -14.92
CA LEU A 157 -3.50 11.27 -14.75
C LEU A 157 -4.08 10.58 -13.52
N VAL A 158 -4.26 11.31 -12.41
CA VAL A 158 -4.93 10.80 -11.21
C VAL A 158 -6.39 10.42 -11.50
N LYS A 159 -7.19 11.29 -12.15
CA LYS A 159 -8.60 10.97 -12.46
C LYS A 159 -8.72 9.71 -13.31
N GLN A 160 -7.92 9.64 -14.37
CA GLN A 160 -7.93 8.53 -15.31
C GLN A 160 -7.57 7.22 -14.62
N THR A 161 -6.59 7.26 -13.71
CA THR A 161 -6.13 6.06 -13.01
C THR A 161 -7.13 5.58 -11.97
N ILE A 162 -7.80 6.49 -11.25
CA ILE A 162 -8.90 6.15 -10.35
C ILE A 162 -10.01 5.44 -11.11
N ALA A 163 -10.45 5.99 -12.25
CA ALA A 163 -11.48 5.36 -13.07
C ALA A 163 -11.08 3.95 -13.50
N ALA A 164 -9.85 3.77 -13.98
CA ALA A 164 -9.34 2.46 -14.42
C ALA A 164 -9.21 1.44 -13.28
N GLU A 165 -8.73 1.85 -12.09
CA GLU A 165 -8.62 0.95 -10.94
C GLU A 165 -9.99 0.58 -10.37
N THR A 166 -10.95 1.51 -10.33
CA THR A 166 -12.34 1.24 -9.93
C THR A 166 -12.99 0.24 -10.89
N GLU A 167 -12.85 0.44 -12.21
CA GLU A 167 -13.36 -0.50 -13.21
C GLU A 167 -12.74 -1.89 -13.05
N ARG A 168 -11.41 -1.97 -12.92
CA ARG A 168 -10.69 -3.23 -12.68
C ARG A 168 -11.20 -3.96 -11.44
N ARG A 169 -11.50 -3.23 -10.36
CA ARG A 169 -12.05 -3.79 -9.11
C ARG A 169 -13.45 -4.33 -9.30
N LEU A 170 -14.33 -3.60 -9.99
CA LEU A 170 -15.68 -4.03 -10.29
C LEU A 170 -15.69 -5.32 -11.12
N ILE A 171 -14.86 -5.38 -12.16
CA ILE A 171 -14.67 -6.58 -12.99
C ILE A 171 -14.20 -7.76 -12.13
N ARG A 172 -13.20 -7.56 -11.26
CA ARG A 172 -12.69 -8.61 -10.37
C ARG A 172 -13.73 -9.10 -9.36
N ALA A 173 -14.57 -8.21 -8.85
CA ALA A 173 -15.66 -8.54 -7.94
C ALA A 173 -16.83 -9.26 -8.63
N GLY A 174 -16.78 -9.44 -9.96
CA GLY A 174 -17.87 -10.04 -10.74
C GLY A 174 -19.15 -9.20 -10.75
N SER A 175 -19.04 -7.92 -10.37
CA SER A 175 -20.16 -7.00 -10.33
C SER A 175 -20.23 -6.25 -11.67
N VAL A 176 -21.39 -6.31 -12.34
CA VAL A 176 -21.71 -5.34 -13.40
C VAL A 176 -21.68 -3.96 -12.77
N VAL A 177 -21.19 -2.94 -13.50
CA VAL A 177 -21.15 -1.54 -13.06
C VAL A 177 -22.57 -1.09 -12.67
N SER A 178 -22.96 -1.32 -11.42
CA SER A 178 -24.04 -0.60 -10.78
C SER A 178 -23.45 0.71 -10.33
N ARG A 179 -23.84 1.80 -11.00
CA ARG A 179 -23.57 3.17 -10.57
C ARG A 179 -23.84 3.28 -9.07
N GLY A 180 -22.81 3.46 -8.24
CA GLY A 180 -23.04 3.85 -6.85
C GLY A 180 -22.12 3.35 -5.74
N PHE A 181 -20.91 2.84 -5.99
CA PHE A 181 -19.89 2.80 -4.94
C PHE A 181 -18.99 4.03 -5.07
N GLY A 182 -19.46 5.11 -4.45
CA GLY A 182 -18.95 6.47 -4.53
C GLY A 182 -17.70 6.71 -3.70
N TRP A 183 -16.55 6.51 -4.33
CA TRP A 183 -15.44 7.43 -4.16
C TRP A 183 -15.26 8.11 -5.52
N ASP A 184 -15.89 9.27 -5.71
CA ASP A 184 -15.55 10.14 -6.84
C ASP A 184 -14.16 10.73 -6.55
N LEU A 185 -13.42 11.07 -7.60
CA LEU A 185 -12.26 11.92 -7.48
C LEU A 185 -12.58 13.19 -6.66
N ARG A 186 -13.81 13.72 -6.70
CA ARG A 186 -14.24 14.81 -5.82
C ARG A 186 -14.09 14.47 -4.34
N ASP A 187 -14.42 13.26 -3.92
CA ASP A 187 -14.29 12.83 -2.52
C ASP A 187 -12.81 12.73 -2.11
N LEU A 188 -11.98 12.16 -3.00
CA LEU A 188 -10.53 12.13 -2.80
C LEU A 188 -9.91 13.53 -2.78
N LEU A 189 -10.33 14.43 -3.67
CA LEU A 189 -9.84 15.81 -3.77
C LEU A 189 -10.32 16.68 -2.61
N MET A 190 -11.56 16.53 -2.16
CA MET A 190 -12.11 17.23 -0.99
C MET A 190 -11.34 16.82 0.28
N GLU A 191 -11.06 15.53 0.45
CA GLU A 191 -10.31 15.04 1.62
C GLU A 191 -8.82 15.39 1.55
N LEU A 192 -8.24 15.48 0.35
CA LEU A 192 -6.89 16.00 0.09
C LEU A 192 -6.77 17.52 0.25
N LYS A 193 -7.86 18.24 0.60
CA LYS A 193 -7.92 19.71 0.69
C LYS A 193 -7.37 20.41 -0.56
N LEU A 194 -7.53 19.81 -1.73
CA LEU A 194 -7.11 20.42 -2.99
C LEU A 194 -8.20 21.40 -3.43
N PRO A 195 -7.85 22.59 -3.95
CA PRO A 195 -8.84 23.49 -4.52
C PRO A 195 -9.59 22.75 -5.64
N ASN A 196 -10.91 22.89 -5.68
CA ASN A 196 -11.75 22.37 -6.77
C ASN A 196 -11.14 22.85 -8.09
N ILE A 197 -10.56 21.94 -8.86
CA ILE A 197 -10.16 22.24 -10.24
C ILE A 197 -11.48 22.28 -11.02
N VAL A 198 -12.16 23.41 -10.93
CA VAL A 198 -13.31 23.75 -11.76
C VAL A 198 -12.81 23.78 -13.20
N GLU A 199 -13.59 23.13 -14.06
CA GLU A 199 -13.41 23.03 -15.49
C GLU A 199 -12.98 24.37 -16.10
N THR A 200 -11.74 24.44 -16.59
CA THR A 200 -11.35 25.48 -17.54
C THR A 200 -11.85 25.05 -18.91
N THR A 201 -13.16 25.18 -19.13
CA THR A 201 -13.72 25.33 -20.47
C THR A 201 -14.36 26.70 -20.56
N ASP A 202 -13.73 27.53 -21.39
CA ASP A 202 -14.25 28.71 -22.09
C ASP A 202 -14.57 29.99 -21.32
N SER A 203 -13.69 30.98 -21.49
CA SER A 203 -14.08 32.36 -21.83
C SER A 203 -12.92 33.16 -22.45
N ALA A 204 -12.26 32.60 -23.46
CA ALA A 204 -11.41 33.37 -24.37
C ALA A 204 -12.19 33.78 -25.63
N THR A 205 -13.38 34.35 -25.46
CA THR A 205 -14.04 35.15 -26.51
C THR A 205 -15.10 36.03 -25.85
N GLN A 206 -14.73 37.23 -25.42
CA GLN A 206 -15.56 38.45 -25.37
C GLN A 206 -14.79 39.58 -24.67
N SER A 207 -14.27 40.53 -25.45
CA SER A 207 -14.23 41.99 -25.19
C SER A 207 -12.99 42.69 -25.78
N GLU A 208 -12.88 42.74 -27.11
CA GLU A 208 -12.22 43.86 -27.78
C GLU A 208 -13.09 44.32 -28.95
N ALA A 209 -14.20 44.97 -28.61
CA ALA A 209 -14.97 45.83 -29.50
C ALA A 209 -15.77 46.81 -28.63
N GLN A 210 -15.09 47.83 -28.10
CA GLN A 210 -15.58 49.20 -27.80
C GLN A 210 -14.60 49.87 -26.83
N GLY A 211 -13.95 50.93 -27.31
CA GLY A 211 -12.95 51.73 -26.62
C GLY A 211 -12.18 52.55 -27.63
#